data_AF-A0A0A1CW21-F1
#
_entry.id   AF-A0A0A1CW21-F1
#
_cell.length_a   1.000
_cell.length_b   1.000
_cell.length_c   1.000
_cell.angle_alpha   90.00
_cell.angle_beta   90.00
_cell.angle_gamma   90.00
#
_symmetry.space_group_name_H-M   'P 1'
#
loop_
_entity.id
_entity.type
_entity.pdbx_description
1 polymer ?
#
loop_
_entity_poly.entity_id
_entity_poly.type
_entity_poly.pdbx_seq_one_letter_code
_entity_poly.pdbx_strand_id
1 'polypeptide(L)'
;MAQALNIPPEMAARNGIPSRMSAAEVADLDTNPPAWLAQSRANSTGKRPVWVDLRCYLCDFLEVARPKKWWPEFTYVICDFHDDSELPDPEAGLRRSQYDGVGSRFIGIVDSQDG
;
A
#
# COMPACT_ATOMS: atom_id res chain seq x y z
N MET A 1 -18.94 9.48 17.18
CA MET A 1 -17.78 8.91 17.88
C MET A 1 -17.77 7.40 17.66
N ALA A 2 -17.17 6.94 16.55
CA ALA A 2 -17.09 5.52 16.17
C ALA A 2 -15.64 5.15 15.74
N GLN A 3 -14.67 5.88 16.31
CA GLN A 3 -13.22 5.68 16.12
C GLN A 3 -12.57 4.92 17.29
N ALA A 4 -13.35 4.57 18.32
CA ALA A 4 -12.80 4.30 19.65
C ALA A 4 -12.15 2.92 19.84
N LEU A 5 -12.34 1.98 18.93
CA LEU A 5 -11.76 0.63 19.05
C LEU A 5 -10.70 0.30 18.00
N ASN A 6 -10.48 1.20 17.03
CA ASN A 6 -9.53 1.01 15.91
C ASN A 6 -9.67 -0.35 15.20
N ILE A 7 -10.90 -0.81 14.99
CA ILE A 7 -11.21 -2.07 14.29
C ILE A 7 -12.09 -1.81 13.05
N PRO A 8 -12.01 -2.68 12.01
CA PRO A 8 -12.93 -2.62 10.88
C PRO A 8 -14.39 -2.84 11.31
N PRO A 9 -15.37 -2.16 10.69
CA PRO A 9 -16.78 -2.29 11.03
C PRO A 9 -17.33 -3.71 10.83
N GLU A 10 -16.78 -4.47 9.87
CA GLU A 10 -17.14 -5.86 9.62
C GLU A 10 -16.73 -6.80 10.77
N MET A 11 -15.60 -6.51 11.43
CA MET A 11 -15.14 -7.25 12.60
C MET A 11 -15.96 -6.92 13.85
N ALA A 12 -16.37 -5.66 14.00
CA ALA A 12 -17.28 -5.24 15.07
C ALA A 12 -18.62 -5.99 14.98
N ALA A 13 -19.23 -6.03 13.79
CA ALA A 13 -20.49 -6.75 13.57
C ALA A 13 -20.36 -8.27 13.80
N ARG A 14 -19.27 -8.89 13.33
CA ARG A 14 -19.03 -10.34 13.48
C ARG A 14 -18.82 -10.79 14.93
N ASN A 15 -18.25 -9.93 15.77
CA ASN A 15 -17.99 -10.24 17.18
C ASN A 15 -19.08 -9.70 18.11
N GLY A 16 -20.23 -9.27 17.56
CA GLY A 16 -21.39 -8.86 18.35
C GLY A 16 -21.22 -7.51 19.05
N ILE A 17 -20.32 -6.64 18.59
CA ILE A 17 -20.17 -5.28 19.12
C ILE A 17 -21.37 -4.44 18.66
N PRO A 18 -22.21 -3.92 19.57
CA PRO A 18 -23.37 -3.13 19.18
C PRO A 18 -22.95 -1.79 18.57
N SER A 19 -23.69 -1.33 17.55
CA SER A 19 -23.41 -0.07 16.82
C SER A 19 -23.49 1.19 17.69
N ARG A 20 -24.04 1.08 18.90
CA ARG A 20 -24.06 2.10 19.95
C ARG A 20 -23.60 1.45 21.24
N MET A 21 -22.45 1.90 21.73
CA MET A 21 -21.92 1.57 23.06
C MET A 21 -21.70 2.87 23.82
N SER A 22 -21.85 2.83 25.14
CA SER A 22 -21.47 3.94 26.00
C SER A 22 -19.94 4.09 26.05
N ALA A 23 -19.46 5.29 26.38
CA ALA A 23 -18.01 5.53 26.53
C ALA A 23 -17.37 4.65 27.63
N ALA A 24 -18.15 4.27 28.64
CA ALA A 24 -17.70 3.40 29.72
C ALA A 24 -17.47 1.95 29.25
N GLU A 25 -18.37 1.40 28.42
CA GLU A 25 -18.20 0.05 27.87
C GLU A 25 -17.02 -0.03 26.88
N VAL A 26 -16.74 1.06 26.17
CA VAL A 26 -15.55 1.16 25.32
C VAL A 26 -14.27 1.16 26.16
N ALA A 27 -14.24 1.90 27.27
CA ALA A 27 -13.08 1.95 28.16
C ALA A 27 -12.81 0.61 28.85
N ASP A 28 -13.86 -0.15 29.18
CA ASP A 28 -13.74 -1.51 29.74
C ASP A 28 -13.12 -2.48 28.72
N LEU A 29 -13.59 -2.46 27.47
CA LEU A 29 -13.01 -3.24 26.38
C LEU A 29 -11.56 -2.84 26.04
N ASP A 30 -11.19 -1.58 26.26
CA ASP A 30 -9.81 -1.13 26.04
C ASP A 30 -8.89 -1.54 27.18
N THR A 31 -9.39 -1.50 28.42
CA THR A 31 -8.67 -1.89 29.64
C THR A 31 -8.52 -3.42 29.75
N ASN A 32 -9.50 -4.18 29.25
CA ASN A 32 -9.53 -5.63 29.32
C ASN A 32 -9.88 -6.23 27.95
N PRO A 33 -8.98 -6.12 26.96
CA PRO A 33 -9.29 -6.50 25.59
C PRO A 33 -9.46 -8.03 25.48
N PRO A 34 -10.55 -8.52 24.89
CA PRO A 34 -10.68 -9.94 24.59
C PRO A 34 -9.62 -10.35 23.56
N ALA A 35 -9.23 -11.63 23.59
CA ALA A 35 -8.14 -12.16 22.75
C ALA A 35 -8.29 -11.83 21.25
N TRP A 36 -9.53 -11.85 20.72
CA TRP A 36 -9.81 -11.51 19.33
C TRP A 36 -9.56 -10.02 19.02
N LEU A 37 -9.80 -9.12 19.98
CA LEU A 37 -9.56 -7.68 19.84
C LEU A 37 -8.06 -7.38 19.87
N ALA A 38 -7.33 -7.99 20.82
CA ALA A 38 -5.88 -7.92 20.88
C ALA A 38 -5.22 -8.46 19.59
N GLN A 39 -5.70 -9.59 19.08
CA GLN A 39 -5.25 -10.18 17.82
C GLN A 39 -5.60 -9.28 16.62
N SER A 40 -6.79 -8.70 16.58
CA SER A 40 -7.20 -7.77 15.52
C SER A 40 -6.35 -6.49 15.53
N ARG A 41 -5.96 -6.00 16.70
CA ARG A 41 -5.05 -4.84 16.85
C ARG A 41 -3.62 -5.18 16.44
N ALA A 42 -3.13 -6.36 16.80
CA ALA A 42 -1.84 -6.86 16.33
C ALA A 42 -1.82 -7.06 14.81
N ASN A 43 -2.94 -7.53 14.24
CA ASN A 43 -3.09 -7.73 12.79
C ASN A 43 -3.47 -6.46 12.04
N SER A 44 -3.90 -5.40 12.73
CA SER A 44 -4.12 -4.09 12.15
C SER A 44 -2.78 -3.40 11.92
N THR A 45 -1.92 -4.00 11.11
CA THR A 45 -0.99 -3.23 10.30
C THR A 45 -1.88 -2.42 9.36
N GLY A 46 -2.06 -1.13 9.64
CA GLY A 46 -2.98 -0.24 8.93
C GLY A 46 -2.63 -0.04 7.45
N LYS A 47 -2.68 -1.10 6.64
CA LYS A 47 -2.65 -1.04 5.19
C LYS A 47 -4.02 -0.58 4.71
N ARG A 48 -4.38 0.66 5.07
CA ARG A 48 -5.11 1.51 4.14
C ARG A 48 -4.43 1.32 2.78
N PRO A 49 -5.17 1.21 1.66
CA PRO A 49 -4.52 1.27 0.37
C PRO A 49 -3.69 2.55 0.36
N VAL A 50 -2.37 2.40 0.49
CA VAL A 50 -1.42 3.50 0.40
C VAL A 50 -1.42 3.78 -1.09
N TRP A 51 -2.32 4.64 -1.52
CA TRP A 51 -2.26 5.18 -2.87
C TRP A 51 -0.88 5.84 -3.01
N VAL A 52 -0.18 5.51 -4.07
CA VAL A 52 1.12 6.10 -4.42
C VAL A 52 0.96 6.89 -5.70
N ASP A 53 1.72 7.97 -5.80
CA ASP A 53 1.81 8.75 -7.03
C ASP A 53 2.87 8.13 -7.92
N LEU A 54 2.45 7.62 -9.08
CA LEU A 54 3.32 7.24 -10.18
C LEU A 54 3.54 8.49 -11.04
N ARG A 55 4.80 8.90 -11.18
CA ARG A 55 5.20 10.04 -12.00
C ARG A 55 6.16 9.57 -13.07
N CYS A 56 5.84 9.86 -14.33
CA CYS A 56 6.71 9.53 -15.44
C CYS A 56 7.98 10.36 -15.33
N TYR A 57 9.13 9.70 -15.30
CA TYR A 57 10.43 10.37 -15.20
C TYR A 57 10.69 11.33 -16.38
N LEU A 58 10.11 11.05 -17.57
CA LEU A 58 10.42 11.77 -18.81
C LEU A 58 9.47 12.94 -19.11
N CYS A 59 8.17 12.78 -18.84
CA CYS A 59 7.15 13.77 -19.22
C CYS A 59 6.28 14.26 -18.07
N ASP A 60 6.58 13.88 -16.82
CA ASP A 60 5.84 14.27 -15.62
C ASP A 60 4.35 13.85 -15.58
N PHE A 61 3.91 13.00 -16.51
CA PHE A 61 2.59 12.38 -16.43
C PHE A 61 2.39 11.69 -15.08
N LEU A 62 1.27 11.97 -14.41
CA LEU A 62 1.00 11.55 -13.04
C LEU A 62 -0.23 10.67 -12.97
N GLU A 63 -0.13 9.56 -12.24
CA GLU A 63 -1.26 8.70 -11.91
C GLU A 63 -1.21 8.28 -10.44
N VAL A 64 -2.37 8.29 -9.78
CA VAL A 64 -2.50 7.75 -8.42
C VAL A 64 -2.90 6.28 -8.52
N ALA A 65 -2.05 5.38 -8.03
CA ALA A 65 -2.27 3.94 -8.13
C ALA A 65 -2.13 3.23 -6.78
N ARG A 66 -2.73 2.05 -6.67
CA ARG A 66 -2.55 1.19 -5.50
C ARG A 66 -1.38 0.23 -5.75
N PRO A 67 -0.31 0.26 -4.93
CA PRO A 67 0.79 -0.68 -5.04
C PRO A 67 0.32 -2.12 -4.97
N LYS A 68 0.80 -2.94 -5.90
CA LYS A 68 0.56 -4.37 -5.91
C LYS A 68 1.66 -5.06 -5.11
N LYS A 69 1.35 -6.20 -4.50
CA LYS A 69 2.32 -6.97 -3.68
C LYS A 69 3.58 -7.36 -4.46
N TRP A 70 3.48 -7.50 -5.77
CA TRP A 70 4.58 -7.90 -6.64
C TRP A 70 5.44 -6.72 -7.12
N TRP A 71 5.03 -5.47 -6.88
CA TRP A 71 5.84 -4.32 -7.28
C TRP A 71 7.16 -4.32 -6.51
N PRO A 72 8.31 -4.35 -7.21
CA PRO A 72 9.59 -4.09 -6.58
C PRO A 72 9.72 -2.60 -6.23
N GLU A 73 10.84 -2.25 -5.61
CA GLU A 73 11.27 -0.85 -5.54
C GLU A 73 11.78 -0.43 -6.92
N PHE A 74 11.06 0.49 -7.58
CA PHE A 74 11.40 0.95 -8.92
C PHE A 74 12.51 2.01 -8.87
N THR A 75 13.53 1.86 -9.70
CA THR A 75 14.53 2.90 -9.96
C THR A 75 13.91 4.05 -10.75
N TYR A 76 13.12 3.70 -11.78
CA TYR A 76 12.35 4.66 -12.58
C TYR A 76 10.95 4.12 -12.86
N VAL A 77 10.02 5.02 -13.11
CA VAL A 77 8.70 4.69 -13.62
C VAL A 77 8.44 5.59 -14.82
N ILE A 78 8.08 5.01 -15.97
CA ILE A 78 7.76 5.74 -17.21
C ILE A 78 6.36 5.37 -17.69
N CYS A 79 5.70 6.28 -18.39
CA CYS A 79 4.42 5.94 -19.02
C CYS A 79 4.64 5.14 -20.31
N ASP A 80 3.59 4.47 -20.78
CA ASP A 80 3.56 3.67 -22.01
C ASP A 80 3.79 4.46 -23.32
N PHE A 81 3.95 5.78 -23.23
CA PHE A 81 4.36 6.65 -24.35
C PHE A 81 5.89 6.74 -24.52
N HIS A 82 6.66 6.21 -23.57
CA HIS A 82 8.11 6.25 -23.58
C HIS A 82 8.73 4.86 -23.44
N ASP A 83 9.98 4.75 -23.87
CA ASP A 83 10.76 3.52 -23.86
C ASP A 83 11.93 3.59 -22.87
N ASP A 84 12.40 2.43 -22.39
CA ASP A 84 13.50 2.39 -21.44
C ASP A 84 14.85 2.87 -22.02
N SER A 85 14.98 2.88 -23.34
CA SER A 85 16.12 3.48 -24.04
C SER A 85 16.21 5.00 -23.92
N GLU A 86 15.12 5.68 -23.53
CA GLU A 86 15.11 7.13 -23.27
C GLU A 86 15.60 7.48 -21.86
N LEU A 87 15.75 6.49 -20.99
CA LEU A 87 16.28 6.68 -19.64
C LEU A 87 17.81 6.71 -19.66
N PRO A 88 18.45 7.33 -18.64
CA PRO A 88 19.90 7.24 -18.46
C PRO A 88 20.36 5.78 -18.48
N ASP A 89 21.54 5.51 -19.02
CA ASP A 89 22.13 4.17 -18.95
C ASP A 89 22.25 3.70 -17.50
N PRO A 90 22.00 2.40 -17.21
CA PRO A 90 22.20 1.84 -15.88
C PRO A 90 23.68 2.01 -15.46
N GLU A 91 23.91 2.20 -14.16
CA GLU A 91 25.26 2.29 -13.62
C GLU A 91 26.07 1.02 -13.96
N ALA A 92 27.38 1.17 -14.13
CA ALA A 92 28.26 0.07 -14.54
C ALA A 92 28.11 -1.15 -13.61
N GLY A 93 27.74 -2.29 -14.20
CA GLY A 93 27.51 -3.53 -13.47
C GLY A 93 26.07 -3.74 -12.99
N LEU A 94 25.16 -2.80 -13.24
CA LEU A 94 23.72 -3.00 -13.08
C LEU A 94 23.09 -3.49 -14.38
N ARG A 95 22.08 -4.35 -14.25
CA ARG A 95 21.22 -4.81 -15.33
C ARG A 95 19.82 -4.21 -15.17
N ARG A 96 19.31 -3.67 -16.27
CA ARG A 96 17.95 -3.13 -16.36
C ARG A 96 16.92 -4.23 -16.56
N SER A 97 15.85 -4.20 -15.76
CA SER A 97 14.66 -5.05 -15.87
C SER A 97 13.39 -4.20 -15.94
N GLN A 98 12.45 -4.62 -16.78
CA GLN A 98 11.18 -3.93 -16.99
C GLN A 98 10.02 -4.71 -16.39
N TYR A 99 9.04 -3.99 -15.86
CA TYR A 99 7.85 -4.53 -15.20
C TYR A 99 6.60 -3.85 -15.75
N ASP A 100 5.87 -4.55 -16.60
CA ASP A 100 4.60 -4.09 -17.15
C ASP A 100 3.45 -4.14 -16.13
N GLY A 101 2.39 -3.37 -16.38
CA GLY A 101 1.17 -3.40 -15.56
C GLY A 101 1.32 -2.73 -14.20
N VAL A 102 2.28 -1.80 -14.09
CA VAL A 102 2.37 -0.80 -13.03
C VAL A 102 1.33 0.28 -13.33
N GLY A 103 0.48 0.60 -12.37
CA GLY A 103 -0.67 1.49 -12.63
C GLY A 103 -1.58 1.02 -13.77
N SER A 104 -2.14 1.97 -14.51
CA SER A 104 -2.92 1.74 -15.73
C SER A 104 -2.10 1.89 -17.01
N ARG A 105 -1.09 2.78 -17.00
CA ARG A 105 -0.26 3.14 -18.16
C ARG A 105 1.22 3.29 -17.83
N PHE A 106 1.72 2.62 -16.79
CA PHE A 106 3.11 2.73 -16.38
C PHE A 106 3.88 1.43 -16.53
N ILE A 107 5.17 1.58 -16.84
CA ILE A 107 6.19 0.53 -16.85
C ILE A 107 7.17 0.87 -15.73
N GLY A 108 7.39 -0.08 -14.84
CA GLY A 108 8.38 0.04 -13.77
C GLY A 108 9.74 -0.45 -14.26
N ILE A 109 10.79 0.30 -13.94
CA ILE A 109 12.17 -0.03 -14.33
C ILE A 109 12.98 -0.25 -13.06
N VAL A 110 13.75 -1.34 -13.02
CA VAL A 110 14.66 -1.68 -11.93
C VAL A 110 16.05 -1.90 -12.51
N ASP A 111 17.01 -1.12 -12.05
CA ASP A 111 18.43 -1.34 -12.32
C ASP A 111 19.04 -2.08 -11.11
N SER A 112 19.41 -3.34 -11.28
CA SER A 112 19.92 -4.19 -10.19
C SER A 112 21.14 -5.02 -10.60
N GLN A 113 22.00 -5.38 -9.64
CA GLN A 113 23.16 -6.25 -9.88
C GLN A 113 22.79 -7.72 -10.14
N ASP A 114 21.58 -8.13 -9.75
CA ASP A 114 21.10 -9.50 -9.92
C ASP A 114 20.60 -9.69 -11.36
N GLY A 115 21.19 -10.64 -12.09
CA GLY A 115 20.90 -10.93 -13.48
C GLY A 115 21.26 -12.34 -13.88
#